data_AF-A0A509JF14-F1
#
_entry.id   AF-A0A509JF14-F1
#
_cell.length_a   1.000
_cell.length_b   1.000
_cell.length_c   1.000
_cell.angle_alpha   90.00
_cell.angle_beta   90.00
_cell.angle_gamma   90.00
#
_symmetry.space_group_name_H-M   'P 1'
#
loop_
_entity.id
_entity.type
_entity.pdbx_description
1 polymer ?
#
loop_
_entity_poly.entity_id
_entity_poly.type
_entity_poly.pdbx_seq_one_letter_code
_entity_poly.pdbx_strand_id
1 'polypeptide(L)'
;MTEPATDYSITAADAKELAGAVLLPADLRLQVLEKMAAQRDLAAMLDLFAQVLGMANAVAENCRAMVELILIERGEHPHTAEQANLPTMFGALQGVVLAATVDPRGTCAGCAYRLGTPANTSPVTTSDAIYCRQELSRFYCHADLDDQGNPVRTCVGHAKAMKQDATK
;
A
#
# COMPACT_ATOMS: atom_id res chain seq x y z
N MET A 1 2.70 9.76 -15.19
CA MET A 1 2.28 9.34 -13.84
C MET A 1 2.50 10.51 -12.90
N THR A 2 1.45 10.91 -12.19
CA THR A 2 1.51 11.87 -11.07
C THR A 2 2.47 11.37 -9.99
N GLU A 3 3.07 12.29 -9.23
CA GLU A 3 3.89 11.91 -8.08
C GLU A 3 3.05 11.10 -7.07
N PRO A 4 3.62 10.07 -6.42
CA PRO A 4 2.88 9.27 -5.45
C PRO A 4 2.34 10.15 -4.31
N ALA A 5 1.10 9.90 -3.89
CA ALA A 5 0.50 10.63 -2.79
C ALA A 5 1.11 10.16 -1.45
N THR A 6 2.08 10.91 -0.93
CA THR A 6 2.88 10.55 0.27
C THR A 6 2.82 11.61 1.35
N ASP A 7 1.72 12.34 1.48
CA ASP A 7 1.50 13.34 2.54
C ASP A 7 1.16 12.67 3.89
N TYR A 8 1.96 11.68 4.28
CA TYR A 8 1.89 10.97 5.55
C TYR A 8 3.21 10.24 5.84
N SER A 9 3.56 10.12 7.11
CA SER A 9 4.76 9.45 7.60
C SER A 9 4.44 8.52 8.78
N ILE A 10 3.44 7.65 8.60
CA ILE A 10 3.08 6.61 9.58
C ILE A 10 4.24 5.59 9.67
N THR A 11 4.62 5.22 10.90
CA THR A 11 5.67 4.21 11.11
C THR A 11 5.18 2.81 10.73
N ALA A 12 6.09 1.90 10.38
CA ALA A 12 5.71 0.51 10.10
C ALA A 12 5.09 -0.22 11.32
N ALA A 13 5.38 0.22 12.55
CA ALA A 13 4.77 -0.33 13.75
C ALA A 13 3.30 0.12 13.86
N ASP A 14 3.06 1.42 13.75
CA ASP A 14 1.72 2.01 13.82
C ASP A 14 0.85 1.51 12.67
N ALA A 15 1.43 1.39 11.48
CA ALA A 15 0.73 0.86 10.32
C ALA A 15 0.26 -0.59 10.52
N LYS A 16 1.04 -1.44 11.18
CA LYS A 16 0.64 -2.82 11.50
C LYS A 16 -0.56 -2.86 12.45
N GLU A 17 -0.54 -2.04 13.50
CA GLU A 17 -1.65 -1.99 14.46
C GLU A 17 -2.92 -1.42 13.81
N LEU A 18 -2.78 -0.31 13.08
CA LEU A 18 -3.89 0.34 12.39
C LEU A 18 -4.46 -0.54 11.26
N ALA A 19 -3.65 -1.35 10.57
CA ALA A 19 -4.14 -2.24 9.52
C ALA A 19 -5.17 -3.25 10.05
N GLY A 20 -4.96 -3.73 11.29
CA GLY A 20 -5.97 -4.53 11.98
C GLY A 20 -7.20 -3.69 12.34
N ALA A 21 -7.00 -2.48 12.87
CA ALA A 21 -8.08 -1.61 13.31
C ALA A 21 -9.06 -1.24 12.20
N VAL A 22 -8.59 -0.85 11.00
CA VAL A 22 -9.46 -0.34 9.93
C VAL A 22 -10.49 -1.35 9.40
N LEU A 23 -10.29 -2.64 9.68
CA LEU A 23 -11.22 -3.71 9.30
C LEU A 23 -12.25 -4.03 10.40
N LEU A 24 -12.10 -3.46 11.60
CA LEU A 24 -12.95 -3.75 12.75
C LEU A 24 -14.18 -2.82 12.83
N PRO A 25 -15.27 -3.29 13.47
CA PRO A 25 -16.37 -2.44 13.93
C PRO A 25 -15.89 -1.25 14.78
N ALA A 26 -16.73 -0.22 14.91
CA ALA A 26 -16.36 1.05 15.53
C ALA A 26 -15.93 0.93 17.01
N ASP A 27 -16.63 0.10 17.78
CA ASP A 27 -16.34 -0.18 19.19
C ASP A 27 -14.99 -0.89 19.38
N LEU A 28 -14.68 -1.88 18.54
CA LEU A 28 -13.40 -2.57 18.57
C LEU A 28 -12.25 -1.69 18.06
N ARG A 29 -12.50 -0.81 17.07
CA ARG A 29 -11.55 0.23 16.67
C ARG A 29 -11.19 1.14 17.84
N LEU A 30 -12.18 1.57 18.61
CA LEU A 30 -11.95 2.43 19.77
C LEU A 30 -11.04 1.74 20.80
N GLN A 31 -11.28 0.46 21.10
CA GLN A 31 -10.43 -0.31 22.02
C GLN A 31 -8.97 -0.40 21.55
N VAL A 32 -8.73 -0.58 20.24
CA VAL A 32 -7.37 -0.56 19.68
C VAL A 32 -6.74 0.82 19.85
N LEU A 33 -7.47 1.89 19.55
CA LEU A 33 -6.98 3.26 19.68
C LEU A 33 -6.72 3.65 21.14
N GLU A 34 -7.52 3.19 22.09
CA GLU A 34 -7.30 3.37 23.53
C GLU A 34 -6.00 2.69 23.97
N LYS A 35 -5.73 1.47 23.49
CA LYS A 35 -4.47 0.76 23.75
C LYS A 35 -3.26 1.52 23.20
N MET A 36 -3.38 2.06 21.97
CA MET A 36 -2.33 2.90 21.37
C MET A 36 -2.12 4.19 22.18
N ALA A 37 -3.21 4.84 22.61
CA ALA A 37 -3.17 6.06 23.40
C ALA A 37 -2.57 5.85 24.79
N ALA A 38 -2.78 4.70 25.42
CA ALA A 38 -2.19 4.37 26.72
C ALA A 38 -0.65 4.34 26.72
N GLN A 39 -0.03 4.28 25.55
CA GLN A 39 1.43 4.23 25.36
C GLN A 39 2.02 5.55 24.86
N ARG A 40 1.20 6.60 24.71
CA ARG A 40 1.55 7.85 24.04
C ARG A 40 1.06 9.05 24.81
N ASP A 41 1.70 10.19 24.62
CA ASP A 41 1.12 11.46 25.02
C ASP A 41 0.10 11.95 24.00
N LEU A 42 -0.65 12.99 24.38
CA LEU A 42 -1.67 13.59 23.52
C LEU A 42 -1.07 14.13 22.21
N ALA A 43 0.14 14.68 22.24
CA ALA A 43 0.77 15.26 21.06
C ALA A 43 1.08 14.17 20.02
N ALA A 44 1.63 13.04 20.43
CA ALA A 44 1.90 11.89 19.58
C ALA A 44 0.61 11.26 19.02
N MET A 45 -0.49 11.27 19.79
CA MET A 45 -1.79 10.82 19.29
C MET A 45 -2.40 11.78 18.27
N LEU A 46 -2.27 13.09 18.48
CA LEU A 46 -2.73 14.10 17.53
C LEU A 46 -1.93 14.06 16.23
N ASP A 47 -0.60 13.87 16.31
CA ASP A 47 0.24 13.67 15.14
C ASP A 47 -0.18 12.42 14.37
N LEU A 48 -0.31 11.26 15.04
CA LEU A 48 -0.77 10.03 14.38
C LEU A 48 -2.13 10.22 13.69
N PHE A 49 -3.07 10.93 14.33
CA PHE A 49 -4.36 11.24 13.71
C PHE A 49 -4.21 12.11 12.46
N ALA A 50 -3.34 13.13 12.49
CA ALA A 50 -3.03 13.94 11.31
C ALA A 50 -2.43 13.11 10.17
N GLN A 51 -1.52 12.17 10.49
CA GLN A 51 -0.95 11.24 9.50
C GLN A 51 -2.03 10.33 8.88
N VAL A 52 -3.01 9.87 9.67
CA VAL A 52 -4.14 9.07 9.17
C VAL A 52 -5.03 9.88 8.23
N LEU A 53 -5.26 11.16 8.50
CA LEU A 53 -5.99 12.06 7.58
C LEU A 53 -5.22 12.25 6.26
N GLY A 54 -3.90 12.46 6.33
CA GLY A 54 -3.04 12.54 5.15
C GLY A 54 -3.09 11.26 4.29
N MET A 55 -3.03 10.09 4.93
CA MET A 55 -3.21 8.81 4.25
C MET A 55 -4.59 8.66 3.61
N ALA A 56 -5.66 9.09 4.29
CA ALA A 56 -7.02 9.02 3.73
C ALA A 56 -7.15 9.86 2.45
N ASN A 57 -6.56 11.05 2.43
CA ASN A 57 -6.50 11.89 1.23
C ASN A 57 -5.69 11.21 0.11
N ALA A 58 -4.56 10.59 0.45
CA ALA A 58 -3.74 9.84 -0.51
C ALA A 58 -4.48 8.64 -1.11
N VAL A 59 -5.25 7.91 -0.30
CA VAL A 59 -6.11 6.80 -0.77
C VAL A 59 -7.18 7.33 -1.72
N ALA A 60 -7.86 8.43 -1.37
CA ALA A 60 -8.87 9.04 -2.24
C ALA A 60 -8.28 9.48 -3.60
N GLU A 61 -7.10 10.10 -3.59
CA GLU A 61 -6.41 10.52 -4.81
C GLU A 61 -5.97 9.34 -5.68
N ASN A 62 -5.44 8.27 -5.07
CA ASN A 62 -5.08 7.06 -5.81
C ASN A 62 -6.32 6.34 -6.37
N CYS A 63 -7.45 6.34 -5.64
CA CYS A 63 -8.72 5.85 -6.16
C CYS A 63 -9.16 6.66 -7.39
N ARG A 64 -9.09 8.00 -7.30
CA ARG A 64 -9.41 8.89 -8.41
C ARG A 64 -8.55 8.58 -9.64
N ALA A 65 -7.23 8.45 -9.46
CA ALA A 65 -6.30 8.14 -10.54
C ALA A 65 -6.58 6.76 -11.17
N MET A 66 -6.89 5.74 -10.37
CA MET A 66 -7.22 4.40 -10.88
C MET A 66 -8.54 4.38 -11.64
N VAL A 67 -9.57 5.08 -11.14
CA VAL A 67 -10.85 5.20 -11.82
C VAL A 67 -10.72 5.99 -13.12
N GLU A 68 -9.92 7.05 -13.14
CA GLU A 68 -9.62 7.83 -14.35
C GLU A 68 -8.94 6.96 -15.43
N LEU A 69 -7.94 6.15 -15.04
CA LEU A 69 -7.29 5.18 -15.92
C LEU A 69 -8.30 4.17 -16.52
N ILE A 70 -9.18 3.60 -15.70
CA ILE A 70 -10.14 2.59 -16.14
C ILE A 70 -11.21 3.20 -17.06
N LEU A 71 -11.83 4.30 -16.64
CA LEU A 71 -13.00 4.85 -17.33
C LEU A 71 -12.64 5.75 -18.50
N ILE A 72 -11.59 6.56 -18.37
CA ILE A 72 -11.25 7.57 -19.37
C ILE A 72 -10.17 7.03 -20.31
N GLU A 73 -9.04 6.58 -19.76
CA GLU A 73 -7.91 6.19 -20.61
C GLU A 73 -8.14 4.85 -21.33
N ARG A 74 -8.80 3.89 -20.67
CA ARG A 74 -9.15 2.59 -21.26
C ARG A 74 -10.55 2.54 -21.86
N GLY A 75 -11.40 3.52 -21.56
CA GLY A 75 -12.78 3.58 -22.04
C GLY A 75 -13.66 2.42 -21.54
N GLU A 76 -13.32 1.82 -20.39
CA GLU A 76 -14.09 0.71 -19.84
C GLU A 76 -15.42 1.17 -19.23
N HIS A 77 -16.40 0.28 -19.20
CA HIS A 77 -17.70 0.58 -18.60
C HIS A 77 -17.57 0.81 -17.08
N PRO A 78 -18.33 1.75 -16.46
CA PRO A 78 -18.27 2.02 -15.01
C PRO A 78 -18.32 0.79 -14.10
N HIS A 79 -19.16 -0.20 -14.43
CA HIS A 79 -19.24 -1.45 -13.66
C HIS A 79 -17.94 -2.27 -13.65
N THR A 80 -17.03 -2.09 -14.61
CA THR A 80 -15.72 -2.75 -14.57
C THR A 80 -14.86 -2.24 -13.41
N ALA A 81 -15.04 -0.98 -12.99
CA ALA A 81 -14.34 -0.42 -11.84
C ALA A 81 -14.74 -1.09 -10.51
N GLU A 82 -15.91 -1.73 -10.43
CA GLU A 82 -16.35 -2.51 -9.25
C GLU A 82 -15.48 -3.76 -9.04
N GLN A 83 -14.89 -4.28 -10.12
CA GLN A 83 -13.99 -5.44 -10.08
C GLN A 83 -12.51 -5.02 -9.95
N ALA A 84 -12.23 -3.73 -9.99
CA ALA A 84 -10.88 -3.22 -9.91
C ALA A 84 -10.33 -3.33 -8.49
N ASN A 85 -9.05 -3.63 -8.39
CA ASN A 85 -8.30 -3.63 -7.14
C ASN A 85 -7.98 -2.19 -6.71
N LEU A 86 -9.00 -1.47 -6.26
CA LEU A 86 -8.90 -0.07 -5.88
C LEU A 86 -8.12 0.11 -4.56
N PRO A 87 -7.45 1.25 -4.39
CA PRO A 87 -6.82 1.65 -3.13
C PRO A 87 -7.77 1.63 -1.93
N THR A 88 -7.24 1.28 -0.76
CA THR A 88 -7.97 1.29 0.51
C THR A 88 -7.06 1.72 1.66
N MET A 89 -7.64 2.12 2.79
CA MET A 89 -6.86 2.37 4.02
C MET A 89 -6.07 1.12 4.46
N PHE A 90 -6.69 -0.06 4.37
CA PHE A 90 -6.02 -1.33 4.71
C PHE A 90 -4.80 -1.58 3.81
N GLY A 91 -4.99 -1.46 2.49
CA GLY A 91 -3.90 -1.61 1.53
C GLY A 91 -2.78 -0.58 1.76
N ALA A 92 -3.12 0.69 1.98
CA ALA A 92 -2.13 1.74 2.28
C ALA A 92 -1.31 1.46 3.55
N LEU A 93 -1.95 0.97 4.61
CA LEU A 93 -1.26 0.61 5.86
C LEU A 93 -0.33 -0.60 5.66
N GLN A 94 -0.75 -1.63 4.92
CA GLN A 94 0.15 -2.71 4.50
C GLN A 94 1.29 -2.18 3.61
N GLY A 95 0.98 -1.22 2.75
CA GLY A 95 1.93 -0.53 1.88
C GLY A 95 3.05 0.17 2.64
N VAL A 96 2.74 0.84 3.76
CA VAL A 96 3.75 1.43 4.65
C VAL A 96 4.71 0.37 5.14
N VAL A 97 4.20 -0.80 5.57
CA VAL A 97 5.02 -1.90 6.05
C VAL A 97 5.94 -2.44 4.95
N LEU A 98 5.44 -2.59 3.73
CA LEU A 98 6.22 -3.04 2.58
C LEU A 98 7.31 -2.03 2.22
N ALA A 99 6.95 -0.76 2.07
CA ALA A 99 7.86 0.32 1.68
C ALA A 99 8.97 0.52 2.72
N ALA A 100 8.69 0.34 4.01
CA ALA A 100 9.70 0.43 5.07
C ALA A 100 10.81 -0.64 4.97
N THR A 101 10.61 -1.70 4.17
CA THR A 101 11.61 -2.75 4.02
C THR A 101 12.60 -2.53 2.90
N VAL A 102 12.41 -1.55 2.01
CA VAL A 102 13.34 -1.38 0.87
C VAL A 102 13.52 0.07 0.48
N ASP A 103 14.71 0.39 -0.03
CA ASP A 103 14.93 1.64 -0.75
C ASP A 103 14.21 1.60 -2.12
N PRO A 104 13.32 2.56 -2.43
CA PRO A 104 12.54 2.56 -3.66
C PRO A 104 13.37 2.87 -4.91
N ARG A 105 14.63 3.31 -4.80
CA ARG A 105 15.50 3.60 -5.96
C ARG A 105 15.58 2.39 -6.90
N GLY A 106 15.25 2.57 -8.18
CA GLY A 106 15.25 1.49 -9.18
C GLY A 106 14.00 0.59 -9.17
N THR A 107 13.03 0.81 -8.29
CA THR A 107 11.69 0.21 -8.45
C THR A 107 10.90 0.95 -9.54
N CYS A 108 9.97 0.26 -10.21
CA CYS A 108 9.09 0.91 -11.18
C CYS A 108 8.22 1.99 -10.52
N ALA A 109 7.67 2.90 -11.33
CA ALA A 109 6.91 4.04 -10.83
C ALA A 109 5.61 3.64 -10.11
N GLY A 110 4.99 2.51 -10.48
CA GLY A 110 3.78 1.98 -9.85
C GLY A 110 4.04 0.89 -8.80
N CYS A 111 5.26 0.76 -8.28
CA CYS A 111 5.66 -0.41 -7.49
C CYS A 111 4.92 -0.53 -6.14
N ALA A 112 4.50 -1.75 -5.80
CA ALA A 112 3.91 -2.08 -4.49
C ALA A 112 4.84 -1.82 -3.28
N TYR A 113 6.15 -1.71 -3.51
CA TYR A 113 7.16 -1.37 -2.50
C TYR A 113 7.55 0.12 -2.51
N ARG A 114 6.89 0.94 -3.32
CA ARG A 114 7.07 2.40 -3.37
C ARG A 114 5.88 3.06 -2.71
N LEU A 115 6.14 3.82 -1.64
CA LEU A 115 5.11 4.48 -0.83
C LEU A 115 4.18 5.33 -1.70
N GLY A 116 2.88 5.24 -1.44
CA GLY A 116 1.87 6.13 -2.01
C GLY A 116 1.49 5.85 -3.46
N THR A 117 2.05 4.82 -4.09
CA THR A 117 1.59 4.39 -5.43
C THR A 117 0.22 3.69 -5.34
N PRO A 118 -0.56 3.64 -6.43
CA PRO A 118 -1.81 2.87 -6.45
C PRO A 118 -1.60 1.42 -6.03
N ALA A 119 -0.59 0.73 -6.58
CA ALA A 119 -0.30 -0.65 -6.22
C ALA A 119 0.12 -0.82 -4.74
N ASN A 120 0.81 0.17 -4.15
CA ASN A 120 1.18 0.17 -2.73
C ASN A 120 0.00 0.47 -1.80
N THR A 121 -1.11 0.98 -2.33
CA THR A 121 -2.32 1.30 -1.55
C THR A 121 -3.49 0.35 -1.83
N SER A 122 -3.35 -0.56 -2.81
CA SER A 122 -4.35 -1.55 -3.18
C SER A 122 -4.19 -2.88 -2.41
N PRO A 123 -5.25 -3.37 -1.75
CA PRO A 123 -5.16 -4.46 -0.78
C PRO A 123 -4.80 -5.82 -1.38
N VAL A 124 -5.26 -6.14 -2.59
CA VAL A 124 -4.91 -7.42 -3.24
C VAL A 124 -3.43 -7.43 -3.59
N THR A 125 -2.89 -6.30 -4.07
CA THR A 125 -1.47 -6.20 -4.45
C THR A 125 -0.58 -6.26 -3.22
N THR A 126 -0.90 -5.52 -2.17
CA THR A 126 -0.09 -5.52 -0.95
C THR A 126 -0.13 -6.87 -0.25
N SER A 127 -1.29 -7.52 -0.22
CA SER A 127 -1.44 -8.87 0.33
C SER A 127 -0.67 -9.92 -0.49
N ASP A 128 -0.73 -9.85 -1.82
CA ASP A 128 0.02 -10.75 -2.71
C ASP A 128 1.54 -10.56 -2.54
N ALA A 129 2.02 -9.30 -2.49
CA ALA A 129 3.43 -9.02 -2.23
C ALA A 129 3.92 -9.55 -0.86
N ILE A 130 3.08 -9.45 0.17
CA ILE A 130 3.36 -10.02 1.51
C ILE A 130 3.38 -11.55 1.44
N TYR A 131 2.36 -12.15 0.83
CA TYR A 131 2.23 -13.60 0.69
C TYR A 131 3.41 -14.19 -0.08
N CYS A 132 3.74 -13.65 -1.26
CA CYS A 132 4.89 -14.09 -2.04
C CYS A 132 6.20 -14.03 -1.26
N ARG A 133 6.36 -12.99 -0.43
CA ARG A 133 7.56 -12.84 0.41
C ARG A 133 7.61 -13.92 1.50
N GLN A 134 6.48 -14.24 2.12
CA GLN A 134 6.38 -15.29 3.16
C GLN A 134 6.61 -16.69 2.59
N GLU A 135 6.03 -16.98 1.42
CA GLU A 135 6.12 -18.27 0.75
C GLU A 135 7.39 -18.45 -0.10
N LEU A 136 8.31 -17.48 -0.03
CA LEU A 136 9.54 -17.47 -0.84
C LEU A 136 9.27 -17.62 -2.36
N SER A 137 8.10 -17.13 -2.81
CA SER A 137 7.64 -17.24 -4.19
C SER A 137 7.83 -15.93 -4.95
N ARG A 138 7.69 -15.99 -6.28
CA ARG A 138 8.03 -14.87 -7.16
C ARG A 138 6.89 -13.87 -7.26
N PHE A 139 7.12 -12.64 -6.81
CA PHE A 139 6.27 -11.49 -7.13
C PHE A 139 6.79 -10.76 -8.39
N TYR A 140 5.95 -10.66 -9.42
CA TYR A 140 6.33 -10.16 -10.74
C TYR A 140 6.27 -8.63 -10.87
N CYS A 141 7.10 -8.06 -11.76
CA CYS A 141 7.03 -6.64 -12.13
C CYS A 141 5.96 -6.43 -13.21
N HIS A 142 5.00 -5.53 -12.99
CA HIS A 142 3.97 -5.20 -13.99
C HIS A 142 4.45 -4.23 -15.08
N ALA A 143 5.66 -3.66 -14.94
CA ALA A 143 6.22 -2.71 -15.90
C ALA A 143 7.15 -3.36 -16.93
N ASP A 144 7.65 -4.57 -16.64
CA ASP A 144 8.55 -5.32 -17.52
C ASP A 144 7.77 -6.50 -18.14
N LEU A 145 7.09 -6.24 -19.25
CA LEU A 145 6.24 -7.19 -19.95
C LEU A 145 6.90 -7.67 -21.27
N ASP A 146 6.55 -8.88 -21.71
CA ASP A 146 6.82 -9.34 -23.08
C ASP A 146 5.81 -8.78 -24.09
N ASP A 147 5.97 -9.14 -25.37
CA ASP A 147 5.10 -8.71 -26.46
C ASP A 147 3.63 -9.19 -26.32
N GLN A 148 3.37 -10.16 -25.43
CA GLN A 148 2.03 -10.67 -25.12
C GLN A 148 1.45 -10.00 -23.86
N GLY A 149 2.19 -9.11 -23.21
CA GLY A 149 1.78 -8.45 -21.97
C GLY A 149 2.02 -9.28 -20.72
N ASN A 150 2.76 -10.40 -20.80
CA ASN A 150 3.09 -11.21 -19.62
C ASN A 150 4.31 -10.64 -18.91
N PRO A 151 4.35 -10.65 -17.57
CA PRO A 151 5.50 -10.16 -16.84
C PRO A 151 6.69 -11.11 -16.96
N VAL A 152 7.86 -10.58 -17.32
CA VAL A 152 9.08 -11.38 -17.56
C VAL A 152 10.08 -11.33 -16.40
N ARG A 153 9.95 -10.34 -15.52
CA ARG A 153 10.94 -10.06 -14.46
C ARG A 153 10.32 -10.06 -13.06
N THR A 154 11.15 -10.42 -12.09
CA THR A 154 10.79 -10.27 -10.67
C THR A 154 10.74 -8.78 -10.34
N CYS A 155 9.77 -8.39 -9.51
CA CYS A 155 9.70 -7.04 -8.99
C CYS A 155 11.00 -6.69 -8.24
N VAL A 156 11.64 -5.57 -8.61
CA VAL A 156 12.88 -5.09 -7.97
C VAL A 156 12.68 -4.85 -6.48
N GLY A 157 11.55 -4.27 -6.09
CA GLY A 157 11.21 -4.04 -4.67
C GLY A 157 11.13 -5.35 -3.90
N HIS A 158 10.47 -6.34 -4.47
CA HIS A 158 10.38 -7.68 -3.87
C HIS A 158 11.74 -8.37 -3.76
N ALA A 159 12.55 -8.37 -4.82
CA ALA A 159 13.89 -8.97 -4.80
C ALA A 159 14.80 -8.34 -3.72
N LYS A 160 14.70 -7.02 -3.52
CA LYS A 160 15.41 -6.32 -2.43
C LYS A 160 14.91 -6.75 -1.06
N ALA A 161 13.60 -6.84 -0.87
CA ALA A 161 13.01 -7.25 0.41
C ALA A 161 13.44 -8.67 0.80
N MET A 162 13.37 -9.60 -0.16
CA MET A 162 13.83 -10.98 0.00
C MET A 162 15.31 -11.06 0.39
N LYS A 163 16.17 -10.25 -0.23
CA LYS A 163 17.60 -10.20 0.09
C LYS A 163 17.85 -9.73 1.52
N GLN A 164 17.08 -8.77 2.03
CA GLN A 164 17.24 -8.30 3.40
C GLN A 164 16.84 -9.36 4.43
N ASP A 165 15.78 -10.12 4.17
CA ASP A 165 15.34 -11.18 5.08
C ASP A 165 16.37 -12.31 5.18
N ALA A 166 17.06 -12.62 4.08
CA ALA A 166 18.15 -13.61 4.07
C ALA A 166 19.40 -13.16 4.86
N THR A 167 19.49 -11.88 5.26
CA THR A 167 20.63 -11.32 6.01
C THR A 167 20.34 -11.08 7.49
N LYS A 168 19.15 -11.43 7.97
CA LYS A 168 18.75 -11.37 9.38
C LYS A 168 18.79 -12.75 10.01
#